data_AF-A0A832M715-F1
#
_entry.id   AF-A0A832M715-F1
#
_cell.length_a   1.000
_cell.length_b   1.000
_cell.length_c   1.000
_cell.angle_alpha   90.00
_cell.angle_beta   90.00
_cell.angle_gamma   90.00
#
_symmetry.space_group_name_H-M   'P 1'
#
loop_
_entity.id
_entity.type
_entity.pdbx_description
1 polymer ?
#
loop_
_entity_poly.entity_id
_entity_poly.type
_entity_poly.pdbx_seq_one_letter_code
_entity_poly.pdbx_strand_id
1 'polypeptide(L)'
;MLLGPHRCCCGCGREVVTPLTPTDWKLIFDGDTVSLYPSIGNWNFPCRSHYWIRYDHVEWAEDWPKWKVEAVAVRDEREKALFYDTQADDDSKNNQRAKMQKSFWARLWKRL
;
A
#
# COMPACT_ATOMS: atom_id res chain seq x y z
N MET A 1 2.76 6.66 -5.58
CA MET A 1 3.50 7.81 -5.01
C MET A 1 4.08 7.33 -3.68
N LEU A 2 5.40 7.17 -3.58
CA LEU A 2 6.05 6.77 -2.33
C LEU A 2 6.25 8.04 -1.49
N LEU A 3 5.77 8.06 -0.24
CA LEU A 3 6.26 9.05 0.72
C LEU A 3 7.72 8.72 1.05
N GLY A 4 8.51 9.76 1.26
CA GLY A 4 9.93 9.61 1.59
C GLY A 4 10.14 8.83 2.89
N PRO A 5 11.28 8.12 3.02
CA PRO A 5 11.60 7.40 4.24
C PRO A 5 11.72 8.36 5.44
N HIS A 6 11.30 7.91 6.62
CA HIS A 6 11.55 8.59 7.89
C HIS A 6 12.52 7.80 8.76
N ARG A 7 13.16 8.45 9.74
CA ARG A 7 13.98 7.76 10.74
C ARG A 7 13.08 7.03 11.73
N CYS A 8 13.46 5.82 12.09
CA CYS A 8 12.74 4.99 13.05
C CYS A 8 12.57 5.75 14.39
N CYS A 9 11.34 5.91 14.84
CA CYS A 9 10.98 6.70 16.03
C CYS A 9 11.58 6.18 17.34
N CYS A 10 12.13 4.96 17.37
CA CYS A 10 12.86 4.47 18.53
C CYS A 10 14.27 5.07 18.68
N GLY A 11 14.75 5.84 17.71
CA GLY A 11 16.07 6.47 17.73
C GLY A 11 17.22 5.58 17.22
N CYS A 12 16.96 4.37 16.73
CA CYS A 12 18.03 3.48 16.23
C CYS A 12 18.70 3.92 14.91
N GLY A 13 18.26 5.03 14.31
CA GLY A 13 18.83 5.59 13.09
C GLY A 13 18.44 4.89 11.77
N ARG A 14 17.77 3.73 11.81
CA ARG A 14 17.30 3.06 10.58
C ARG A 14 16.19 3.83 9.88
N GLU A 15 16.14 3.71 8.56
CA GLU A 15 15.11 4.31 7.71
C GLU A 15 13.92 3.37 7.59
N VAL A 16 12.74 3.91 7.85
CA VAL A 16 11.45 3.23 7.74
C VAL A 16 10.78 3.73 6.47
N VAL A 17 10.25 2.79 5.68
CA VAL A 17 9.47 3.10 4.48
C VAL A 17 8.05 2.61 4.72
N THR A 18 7.08 3.49 4.48
CA THR A 18 5.65 3.17 4.53
C THR A 18 5.03 3.50 3.16
N PRO A 19 5.11 2.58 2.18
CA PRO A 19 4.52 2.80 0.87
C PRO A 19 3.03 3.14 0.98
N LEU A 20 2.60 4.20 0.30
CA LEU A 20 1.18 4.57 0.20
C LEU A 20 0.54 3.91 -1.03
N THR A 21 0.70 2.59 -1.15
CA THR A 21 0.00 1.83 -2.19
C THR A 21 -1.39 1.44 -1.67
N PRO A 22 -2.34 1.08 -2.55
CA PRO A 22 -3.69 0.68 -2.13
C PRO A 22 -3.75 -0.47 -1.12
N THR A 23 -2.70 -1.28 -1.03
CA THR A 23 -2.60 -2.52 -0.23
C THR A 23 -1.61 -2.41 0.91
N ASP A 24 -1.03 -1.22 1.12
CA ASP A 24 -0.03 -0.95 2.16
C ASP A 24 -0.60 0.03 3.20
N TRP A 25 0.13 1.11 3.52
CA TRP A 25 -0.29 2.14 4.47
C TRP A 25 -1.17 3.19 3.81
N LYS A 26 -2.09 3.72 4.59
CA LYS A 26 -2.97 4.84 4.27
C LYS A 26 -2.53 6.04 5.08
N LEU A 27 -2.30 7.15 4.39
CA LEU A 27 -2.18 8.45 5.03
C LEU A 27 -3.57 9.05 5.19
N ILE A 28 -3.89 9.44 6.41
CA ILE A 28 -5.12 10.11 6.79
C ILE A 28 -4.74 11.54 7.17
N PHE A 29 -5.31 12.50 6.46
CA PHE A 29 -5.15 13.92 6.75
C PHE A 29 -6.53 14.52 6.99
N ASP A 30 -6.76 15.08 8.17
CA ASP A 30 -8.05 15.65 8.58
C ASP A 30 -8.18 17.15 8.31
N GLY A 31 -7.14 17.76 7.72
CA GLY A 31 -7.05 19.20 7.48
C GLY A 31 -6.09 19.93 8.43
N ASP A 32 -5.69 19.28 9.53
CA ASP A 32 -4.75 19.82 10.52
C ASP A 32 -3.62 18.84 10.81
N THR A 33 -3.95 17.56 11.02
CA THR A 33 -3.01 16.53 11.47
C THR A 33 -2.91 15.35 10.52
N VAL A 34 -1.78 14.62 10.59
CA VAL A 34 -1.51 13.42 9.82
C VAL A 34 -1.53 12.18 10.71
N SER A 35 -2.16 11.12 10.20
CA SER A 35 -2.14 9.78 10.79
C SER A 35 -1.80 8.73 9.74
N LEU A 36 -1.22 7.61 10.17
CA LEU A 36 -0.98 6.44 9.32
C LEU A 36 -1.77 5.23 9.81
N TYR A 37 -2.34 4.48 8.86
CA TYR A 37 -3.04 3.24 9.12
C TYR A 37 -2.61 2.15 8.11
N PRO A 38 -2.28 0.92 8.52
CA PRO A 38 -2.25 0.41 9.89
C PRO A 38 -1.00 0.90 10.65
N SER A 39 -0.71 0.31 11.82
CA SER A 39 0.50 0.58 12.59
C SER A 39 1.79 0.24 11.82
N ILE A 40 2.91 0.74 12.31
CA ILE A 40 4.25 0.51 11.76
C ILE A 40 4.98 -0.49 12.66
N GLY A 41 5.12 -1.72 12.18
CA GLY A 41 5.91 -2.76 12.84
C GLY A 41 7.25 -2.98 12.14
N ASN A 42 8.36 -2.63 12.80
CA ASN A 42 9.71 -2.79 12.26
C ASN A 42 10.35 -4.12 12.69
N TRP A 43 9.69 -5.23 12.41
CA TRP A 43 10.07 -6.55 12.94
C TRP A 43 11.39 -7.10 12.40
N ASN A 44 11.79 -6.64 11.21
CA ASN A 44 13.08 -6.96 10.59
C ASN A 44 14.24 -6.11 11.13
N PHE A 45 13.96 -5.14 12.00
CA PHE A 45 14.97 -4.33 12.65
C PHE A 45 15.37 -4.95 13.99
N PRO A 46 16.65 -4.89 14.38
CA PRO A 46 17.09 -5.24 15.74
C PRO A 46 16.30 -4.58 16.88
N CYS A 47 15.73 -3.39 16.67
CA CYS A 47 14.94 -2.70 17.69
C CYS A 47 13.50 -3.21 17.81
N ARG A 48 12.99 -3.93 16.80
CA ARG A 48 11.62 -4.46 16.74
C ARG A 48 10.53 -3.45 17.14
N SER A 49 10.74 -2.17 16.85
CA SER A 49 9.85 -1.09 17.30
C SER A 49 8.47 -1.24 16.67
N HIS A 50 7.42 -1.02 17.46
CA HIS A 50 6.04 -1.01 16.98
C HIS A 50 5.31 0.23 17.50
N TYR A 51 4.74 1.00 16.58
CA TYR A 51 4.07 2.25 16.93
C TYR A 51 3.03 2.64 15.90
N TRP A 52 2.17 3.56 16.30
CA TRP A 52 1.24 4.27 15.44
C TRP A 52 1.74 5.69 15.23
N ILE A 53 1.38 6.27 14.09
CA ILE A 53 1.40 7.72 13.90
C ILE A 53 -0.05 8.17 13.88
N ARG A 54 -0.45 8.95 14.88
CA ARG A 54 -1.82 9.45 15.05
C ARG A 54 -1.78 10.90 15.48
N TYR A 55 -2.53 11.75 14.79
CA TYR A 55 -2.62 13.17 15.09
C TYR A 55 -1.23 13.83 15.25
N ASP A 56 -0.31 13.56 14.33
CA ASP A 56 1.10 13.99 14.36
C ASP A 56 1.95 13.46 15.53
N HIS A 57 1.43 12.53 16.32
CA HIS A 57 2.12 11.93 17.46
C HIS A 57 2.48 10.47 17.22
N VAL A 58 3.59 10.05 17.82
CA VAL A 58 4.00 8.66 17.87
C VAL A 58 3.39 8.02 19.11
N GLU A 59 2.54 7.02 18.91
CA GLU A 59 1.95 6.23 19.98
C GLU A 59 2.51 4.81 19.97
N TRP A 60 3.22 4.43 21.04
CA TRP A 60 3.84 3.11 21.14
C TRP A 60 2.80 1.99 21.22
N ALA A 61 3.05 0.91 20.48
CA ALA A 61 2.23 -0.28 20.49
C ALA A 61 3.01 -1.47 21.09
N GLU A 62 2.27 -2.51 21.49
CA GLU A 62 2.84 -3.75 22.04
C GLU A 62 3.83 -4.42 21.07
N ASP A 63 4.93 -5.01 21.58
CA ASP A 63 5.74 -5.92 20.76
C ASP A 63 4.92 -7.18 20.45
N TRP A 64 4.96 -7.61 19.20
CA TRP A 64 4.23 -8.79 18.77
C TRP A 64 5.13 -10.03 18.80
N PRO A 65 4.62 -11.17 19.29
CA PRO A 65 5.31 -12.43 19.14
C PRO A 65 5.45 -12.79 17.65
N LYS A 66 6.51 -13.52 17.30
CA LYS A 66 6.84 -13.86 15.89
C LYS A 66 5.67 -14.46 15.12
N TRP A 67 4.92 -15.39 15.72
CA TRP A 67 3.78 -16.03 15.07
C TRP A 67 2.70 -15.03 14.61
N LYS A 68 2.49 -13.94 15.38
CA LYS A 68 1.49 -12.91 15.06
C LYS A 68 1.96 -12.04 13.91
N VAL A 69 3.25 -11.70 13.90
CA VAL A 69 3.91 -10.99 12.80
C VAL A 69 3.83 -11.79 11.50
N GLU A 70 4.16 -13.07 11.56
CA GLU A 70 4.13 -13.98 10.42
C GLU A 70 2.71 -14.15 9.87
N ALA A 71 1.72 -14.33 10.75
CA ALA A 71 0.32 -14.44 10.33
C ALA A 71 -0.17 -13.19 9.58
N VAL A 72 0.22 -11.99 10.04
CA VAL A 72 -0.13 -10.73 9.37
C VAL A 72 0.62 -10.58 8.04
N ALA A 73 1.91 -10.92 7.99
CA ALA A 73 2.67 -10.87 6.75
C ALA A 73 2.07 -11.76 5.65
N VAL A 74 1.66 -12.99 5.99
CA VAL A 74 1.00 -13.92 5.07
C VAL A 74 -0.33 -13.36 4.58
N ARG A 75 -1.13 -12.76 5.47
CA ARG A 75 -2.39 -12.13 5.09
C ARG A 75 -2.15 -10.95 4.13
N ASP A 76 -1.23 -10.06 4.47
CA ASP A 76 -0.96 -8.85 3.69
C ASP A 76 -0.38 -9.20 2.29
N GLU A 77 0.47 -10.24 2.20
CA GLU A 77 0.97 -10.76 0.92
C GLU A 77 -0.17 -11.33 0.05
N ARG A 78 -1.09 -12.08 0.66
CA ARG A 78 -2.27 -12.60 -0.04
C ARG A 78 -3.19 -11.49 -0.54
N GLU A 79 -3.47 -10.49 0.28
CA GLU A 79 -4.31 -9.34 -0.09
C GLU A 79 -3.69 -8.55 -1.24
N LYS A 80 -2.36 -8.35 -1.21
CA LYS A 80 -1.60 -7.74 -2.31
C LYS A 80 -1.73 -8.52 -3.61
N ALA A 81 -1.52 -9.84 -3.55
CA ALA A 81 -1.61 -10.69 -4.73
C ALA A 81 -3.00 -10.61 -5.37
N LEU A 82 -4.07 -10.71 -4.57
CA LEU A 82 -5.45 -10.61 -5.06
C LEU A 82 -5.76 -9.27 -5.71
N PHE A 83 -5.27 -8.17 -5.12
CA PHE A 83 -5.50 -6.82 -5.66
C PHE A 83 -4.85 -6.64 -7.04
N TYR A 84 -3.58 -7.02 -7.20
CA TYR A 84 -2.87 -6.82 -8.46
C TYR A 84 -3.30 -7.79 -9.56
N ASP A 85 -3.71 -9.02 -9.21
CA ASP A 85 -4.30 -9.96 -10.18
C ASP A 85 -5.61 -9.42 -10.77
N THR A 86 -6.49 -8.93 -9.89
CA THR A 86 -7.75 -8.29 -10.31
C THR A 86 -7.50 -7.07 -11.19
N GLN A 87 -6.51 -6.24 -10.83
CA GLN A 87 -6.16 -5.06 -11.61
C GLN A 87 -5.64 -5.42 -13.02
N ALA A 88 -4.80 -6.45 -13.12
CA ALA A 88 -4.28 -6.93 -14.41
C ALA A 88 -5.39 -7.46 -15.33
N ASP A 89 -6.37 -8.16 -14.76
CA ASP A 89 -7.55 -8.64 -15.48
C ASP A 89 -8.41 -7.49 -16.02
N ASP A 90 -8.67 -6.49 -15.20
CA ASP A 90 -9.48 -5.32 -15.58
C ASP A 90 -8.80 -4.47 -16.65
N ASP A 91 -7.48 -4.26 -16.53
CA ASP A 91 -6.67 -3.57 -17.54
C ASP A 91 -6.69 -4.33 -18.87
N SER A 92 -6.59 -5.66 -18.83
CA SER A 92 -6.68 -6.52 -20.02
C SER A 92 -8.04 -6.40 -20.71
N LYS A 93 -9.15 -6.46 -19.96
CA LYS A 93 -10.52 -6.31 -20.49
C LYS A 93 -10.75 -4.93 -21.09
N ASN A 94 -10.29 -3.87 -20.42
CA ASN A 94 -10.42 -2.49 -20.90
C ASN A 94 -9.64 -2.28 -22.21
N ASN A 95 -8.42 -2.81 -22.30
CA ASN A 95 -7.62 -2.71 -23.51
C ASN A 95 -8.28 -3.45 -24.69
N GLN A 96 -8.85 -4.65 -24.47
CA GLN A 96 -9.61 -5.36 -25.48
C GLN A 96 -10.84 -4.58 -25.97
N ARG A 97 -11.62 -4.00 -25.04
CA ARG A 97 -12.78 -3.14 -25.38
C ARG A 97 -12.37 -1.93 -26.21
N ALA A 98 -11.30 -1.24 -25.82
CA ALA A 98 -10.78 -0.09 -26.55
C ALA A 98 -10.32 -0.48 -27.97
N LYS A 99 -9.65 -1.63 -28.13
CA LYS A 99 -9.23 -2.15 -29.44
C LYS A 99 -10.43 -2.48 -30.33
N MET A 100 -11.46 -3.11 -29.77
CA MET A 100 -12.69 -3.44 -30.51
C MET A 100 -13.43 -2.18 -30.97
N GLN A 101 -13.57 -1.17 -30.11
CA GLN A 101 -14.16 0.11 -30.47
C GLN A 101 -13.37 0.81 -31.58
N LYS A 102 -12.04 0.89 -31.49
CA LYS A 102 -11.21 1.47 -32.56
C LYS A 102 -11.39 0.73 -33.89
N SER A 103 -11.43 -0.60 -33.88
CA SER A 103 -11.66 -1.40 -35.08
C SER A 103 -13.05 -1.15 -35.68
N PHE A 104 -14.08 -1.05 -34.84
CA PHE A 104 -15.44 -0.74 -35.25
C PHE A 104 -15.54 0.63 -35.94
N TRP A 105 -15.01 1.69 -35.31
CA TRP A 105 -15.01 3.04 -35.88
C TRP A 105 -14.18 3.14 -37.16
N ALA A 106 -13.01 2.48 -37.22
CA ALA A 106 -12.21 2.43 -38.44
C ALA A 106 -12.93 1.75 -39.61
N ARG A 107 -13.75 0.73 -39.34
CA ARG A 107 -14.58 0.07 -40.37
C ARG A 107 -15.75 0.93 -40.80
N LEU A 108 -16.34 1.70 -39.88
CA LEU A 108 -17.45 2.60 -40.17
C LEU A 108 -17.01 3.77 -41.07
N TRP A 109 -15.84 4.36 -40.80
CA TRP A 109 -15.28 5.44 -41.65
C TRP A 109 -14.78 4.98 -43.02
N LYS A 110 -14.42 3.69 -43.19
CA LYS A 110 -14.08 3.13 -44.51
C LYS A 110 -15.30 2.87 -45.41
N ARG A 111 -16.52 3.00 -44.86
CA ARG A 111 -17.79 2.72 -45.54
C ARG A 111 -18.62 3.98 -45.82
N LEU A 112 -18.11 5.15 -45.43
CA LEU A 112 -18.54 6.48 -45.83
C LEU A 112 -17.62 6.97 -46.94
#